data_AF-A0A841CVH9-F1
#
_entry.id   AF-A0A841CVH9-F1
#
_cell.length_a   1.000
_cell.length_b   1.000
_cell.length_c   1.000
_cell.angle_alpha   90.00
_cell.angle_beta   90.00
_cell.angle_gamma   90.00
#
_symmetry.space_group_name_H-M   'P 1'
#
loop_
_entity.id
_entity.type
_entity.pdbx_description
1 polymer ?
#
loop_
_entity_poly.entity_id
_entity_poly.type
_entity_poly.pdbx_seq_one_letter_code
_entity_poly.pdbx_strand_id
1 'polypeptide(L)'
;MPIPAELRLDDPRFWAMYFFESDDDYLDEEEVVVCFPVGAGHSVELSVSDGYFDVGVRPPGAEEAVSVGWDDEAHFHPHLFRWDELDLVCRAAALVDPSLRHPGPALALLGRFLVISGYDDVDVIGGMLHAAFTGLRPGGAAGFWPEARKHGVERSDFRREGVVWHRDVDGNHRVGKDVTNSDGAGPHSTRVVVDGESGFPWTDWRSMLDQAERTLAAAVDPRWFADIAVARLLDRAVADRDLTAAPELGRALVDAGCGNLVVLGGLTEPVHPAETWWVLELLSTAPRGALLRGLAPATDARSWWPTP
;
A
#
# COMPACT_ATOMS: atom_id res chain seq x y z
N MET A 1 2.05 -3.65 15.43
CA MET A 1 0.98 -4.22 16.26
C MET A 1 0.09 -4.98 15.32
N PRO A 2 -0.41 -6.17 15.70
CA PRO A 2 -1.36 -6.87 14.85
C PRO A 2 -2.58 -5.99 14.63
N ILE A 3 -3.23 -6.20 13.49
CA ILE A 3 -4.51 -5.55 13.20
C ILE A 3 -5.52 -5.96 14.28
N PRO A 4 -6.30 -5.01 14.82
CA PRO A 4 -7.34 -5.31 15.78
C PRO A 4 -8.25 -6.43 15.28
N ALA A 5 -8.50 -7.44 16.13
CA ALA A 5 -9.29 -8.61 15.76
C ALA A 5 -10.75 -8.23 15.47
N GLU A 6 -11.20 -7.10 16.02
CA GLU A 6 -12.50 -6.48 15.91
C GLU A 6 -12.87 -6.17 14.45
N LEU A 7 -11.89 -5.77 13.61
CA LEU A 7 -12.16 -5.52 12.19
C LEU A 7 -12.52 -6.78 11.41
N ARG A 8 -12.03 -7.95 11.84
CA ARG A 8 -12.28 -9.26 11.18
C ARG A 8 -12.17 -9.16 9.66
N LEU A 9 -10.96 -8.85 9.16
CA LEU A 9 -10.70 -8.67 7.73
C LEU A 9 -10.99 -9.93 6.87
N ASP A 10 -11.26 -11.06 7.52
CA ASP A 10 -11.72 -12.31 6.92
C ASP A 10 -13.26 -12.41 6.76
N ASP A 11 -14.03 -11.50 7.37
CA ASP A 11 -15.49 -11.45 7.31
C ASP A 11 -15.97 -10.62 6.09
N PRO A 12 -16.73 -11.21 5.15
CA PRO A 12 -17.36 -10.50 4.03
C PRO A 12 -18.17 -9.26 4.43
N ARG A 13 -18.77 -9.25 5.62
CA ARG A 13 -19.61 -8.15 6.11
C ARG A 13 -18.79 -6.91 6.46
N PHE A 14 -17.57 -7.10 6.99
CA PHE A 14 -16.64 -5.98 7.20
C PHE A 14 -16.41 -5.23 5.89
N TRP A 15 -16.11 -5.97 4.83
CA TRP A 15 -15.84 -5.36 3.53
C TRP A 15 -17.07 -4.71 2.90
N ALA A 16 -18.26 -5.26 3.13
CA ALA A 16 -19.50 -4.65 2.65
C ALA A 16 -19.74 -3.29 3.33
N MET A 17 -19.54 -3.21 4.65
CA MET A 17 -19.56 -1.93 5.38
C MET A 17 -18.46 -0.99 4.90
N TYR A 18 -17.21 -1.48 4.82
CA TYR A 18 -16.06 -0.66 4.48
C TYR A 18 -16.19 0.01 3.11
N PHE A 19 -16.86 -0.64 2.15
CA PHE A 19 -17.07 -0.11 0.80
C PHE A 19 -18.46 0.48 0.56
N PHE A 20 -19.28 0.68 1.60
CA PHE A 20 -20.64 1.21 1.50
C PHE A 20 -21.55 0.39 0.57
N GLU A 21 -21.38 -0.93 0.60
CA GLU A 21 -22.19 -1.89 -0.17
C GLU A 21 -23.30 -2.53 0.70
N SER A 22 -23.37 -2.12 1.97
CA SER A 22 -24.38 -2.49 2.96
C SER A 22 -24.66 -1.31 3.88
N ASP A 23 -25.94 -1.09 4.19
CA ASP A 23 -26.40 -0.10 5.18
C ASP A 23 -26.55 -0.71 6.60
N ASP A 24 -26.28 -2.01 6.74
CA ASP A 24 -26.32 -2.69 8.04
C ASP A 24 -25.10 -2.31 8.88
N ASP A 25 -25.34 -1.88 10.13
CA ASP A 25 -24.32 -1.67 11.15
C ASP A 25 -23.47 -2.94 11.33
N TYR A 26 -22.14 -2.80 11.37
CA TYR A 26 -21.21 -3.92 11.46
C TYR A 26 -20.36 -3.88 12.73
N LEU A 27 -19.90 -2.69 13.14
CA LEU A 27 -19.06 -2.54 14.31
C LEU A 27 -19.92 -2.27 15.55
N ASP A 28 -19.74 -3.09 16.58
CA ASP A 28 -20.34 -2.87 17.89
C ASP A 28 -19.60 -1.76 18.69
N GLU A 29 -18.35 -1.47 18.32
CA GLU A 29 -17.52 -0.42 18.93
C GLU A 29 -17.69 0.92 18.19
N GLU A 30 -17.59 2.04 18.94
CA GLU A 30 -17.69 3.37 18.35
C GLU A 30 -16.56 3.65 17.34
N GLU A 31 -15.37 3.09 17.55
CA GLU A 31 -14.18 3.32 16.72
C GLU A 31 -13.10 2.24 16.96
N VAL A 32 -12.54 1.70 15.87
CA VAL A 32 -11.40 0.77 15.88
C VAL A 32 -10.22 1.40 15.17
N VAL A 33 -9.07 1.53 15.84
CA VAL A 33 -7.85 2.14 15.27
C VAL A 33 -6.84 1.08 14.82
N VAL A 34 -6.49 1.10 13.54
CA VAL A 34 -5.43 0.27 12.96
C VAL A 34 -4.15 1.09 12.83
N CYS A 35 -3.04 0.54 13.33
CA CYS A 35 -1.74 1.20 13.28
C CYS A 35 -0.80 0.52 12.27
N PHE A 36 -0.26 1.29 11.33
CA PHE A 36 0.72 0.86 10.32
C PHE A 36 2.09 1.52 10.63
N PRO A 37 2.97 0.85 11.40
CA PRO A 37 4.24 1.44 11.84
C PRO A 37 5.26 1.48 10.70
N VAL A 38 5.85 2.63 10.39
CA VAL A 38 6.84 2.75 9.30
C VAL A 38 8.29 2.81 9.80
N GLY A 39 8.49 2.70 11.12
CA GLY A 39 9.80 2.63 11.76
C GLY A 39 10.10 3.84 12.66
N ALA A 40 11.05 3.65 13.58
CA ALA A 40 11.51 4.68 14.53
C ALA A 40 10.37 5.44 15.27
N GLY A 41 9.26 4.74 15.56
CA GLY A 41 8.10 5.32 16.27
C GLY A 41 7.10 6.10 15.40
N HIS A 42 7.34 6.23 14.09
CA HIS A 42 6.36 6.80 13.15
C HIS A 42 5.31 5.75 12.75
N SER A 43 4.07 6.19 12.54
CA SER A 43 3.00 5.36 11.97
C SER A 43 2.00 6.16 11.16
N VAL A 44 1.33 5.47 10.25
CA VAL A 44 0.04 5.87 9.69
C VAL A 44 -1.04 5.13 10.46
N GLU A 45 -2.09 5.83 10.87
CA GLU A 45 -3.19 5.25 11.65
C GLU A 45 -4.49 5.43 10.88
N LEU A 46 -5.32 4.39 10.90
CA LEU A 46 -6.65 4.39 10.30
C LEU A 46 -7.67 4.11 11.39
N SER A 47 -8.46 5.11 11.73
CA SER A 47 -9.66 4.99 12.53
C SER A 47 -10.81 4.51 11.65
N VAL A 48 -11.47 3.45 12.09
CA VAL A 48 -12.58 2.80 11.38
C VAL A 48 -13.80 2.79 12.31
N SER A 49 -14.88 3.40 11.86
CA SER A 49 -16.19 3.37 12.50
C SER A 49 -17.26 3.12 11.44
N ASP A 50 -18.49 2.83 11.86
CA ASP A 50 -19.59 2.59 10.92
C ASP A 50 -19.89 3.89 10.13
N GLY A 51 -19.47 3.88 8.87
CA GLY A 51 -19.66 4.97 7.92
C GLY A 51 -18.73 6.17 8.06
N TYR A 52 -17.68 6.10 8.90
CA TYR A 52 -16.65 7.13 8.98
C TYR A 52 -15.26 6.53 9.11
N PHE A 53 -14.35 6.98 8.25
CA PHE A 53 -12.97 6.52 8.21
C PHE A 53 -12.03 7.73 8.27
N ASP A 54 -11.11 7.79 9.23
CA ASP A 54 -10.12 8.86 9.37
C ASP A 54 -8.70 8.29 9.29
N VAL A 55 -7.86 8.89 8.46
CA VAL A 55 -6.45 8.54 8.35
C VAL A 55 -5.60 9.65 8.93
N GLY A 56 -4.71 9.26 9.84
CA GLY A 56 -3.79 10.15 10.53
C GLY A 56 -2.33 9.75 10.39
N VAL A 57 -1.44 10.70 10.66
CA VAL A 57 0.00 10.42 10.84
C VAL A 57 0.40 10.68 12.28
N ARG A 58 1.07 9.71 12.91
CA ARG A 58 1.59 9.86 14.27
C ARG A 58 3.12 9.91 14.24
N PRO A 59 3.74 11.07 14.54
CA PRO A 59 5.18 11.16 14.69
C PRO A 59 5.65 10.51 16.01
N PRO A 60 6.95 10.27 16.19
CA PRO A 60 7.49 9.61 17.37
C PRO A 60 7.22 10.43 18.63
N GLY A 61 6.64 9.80 19.65
CA GLY A 61 6.36 10.42 20.93
C GLY A 61 5.12 11.33 20.95
N ALA A 62 4.39 11.46 19.85
CA ALA A 62 3.05 12.05 19.87
C ALA A 62 2.05 11.09 20.54
N GLU A 63 1.16 11.65 21.35
CA GLU A 63 0.10 10.91 22.04
C GLU A 63 -1.02 10.49 21.08
N GLU A 64 -1.34 11.34 20.10
CA GLU A 64 -2.41 11.14 19.12
C GLU A 64 -1.89 11.33 17.69
N ALA A 65 -2.53 10.67 16.73
CA ALA A 65 -2.28 10.91 15.31
C ALA A 65 -2.89 12.25 14.86
N VAL A 66 -2.20 12.95 13.97
CA VAL A 66 -2.74 14.14 13.32
C VAL A 66 -3.54 13.69 12.10
N SER A 67 -4.85 13.93 12.09
CA SER A 67 -5.72 13.63 10.93
C SER A 67 -5.23 14.34 9.68
N VAL A 68 -5.17 13.59 8.58
CA VAL A 68 -4.72 14.07 7.27
C VAL A 68 -5.73 13.78 6.17
N GLY A 69 -6.77 12.98 6.40
CA GLY A 69 -7.85 12.76 5.45
C GLY A 69 -8.93 11.88 6.05
N TRP A 70 -10.16 11.99 5.53
CA TRP A 70 -11.29 11.19 6.02
C TRP A 70 -12.28 10.88 4.90
N ASP A 71 -13.13 9.89 5.11
CA ASP A 71 -14.21 9.52 4.19
C ASP A 71 -15.49 9.16 4.98
N ASP A 72 -16.55 9.92 4.74
CA ASP A 72 -17.88 9.81 5.36
C ASP A 72 -19.01 9.86 4.32
N GLU A 73 -18.68 9.81 3.02
CA GLU A 73 -19.55 10.04 1.85
C GLU A 73 -20.32 11.38 1.79
N ALA A 74 -20.13 12.27 2.77
CA ALA A 74 -20.87 13.54 2.87
C ALA A 74 -19.95 14.76 2.74
N HIS A 75 -18.90 14.83 3.55
CA HIS A 75 -17.92 15.91 3.59
C HIS A 75 -16.49 15.33 3.56
N PHE A 76 -16.29 14.33 2.70
CA PHE A 76 -15.09 13.52 2.58
C PHE A 76 -13.86 14.30 2.07
N HIS A 77 -12.67 13.93 2.52
CA HIS A 77 -11.36 14.36 2.01
C HIS A 77 -10.39 13.17 1.80
N PRO A 78 -10.74 12.17 0.96
CA PRO A 78 -9.99 10.93 0.83
C PRO A 78 -8.80 11.06 -0.13
N HIS A 79 -8.71 12.13 -0.92
CA HIS A 79 -7.69 12.27 -1.96
C HIS A 79 -6.33 12.67 -1.37
N LEU A 80 -5.68 11.72 -0.69
CA LEU A 80 -4.53 11.97 0.18
C LEU A 80 -3.23 11.45 -0.42
N PHE A 81 -3.15 10.17 -0.74
CA PHE A 81 -1.89 9.51 -1.11
C PHE A 81 -1.61 9.60 -2.60
N ARG A 82 -0.34 9.86 -2.94
CA ARG A 82 0.23 9.40 -4.21
C ARG A 82 0.45 7.89 -4.14
N TRP A 83 0.40 7.20 -5.28
CA TRP A 83 0.73 5.78 -5.35
C TRP A 83 2.10 5.45 -4.74
N ASP A 84 3.13 6.21 -5.14
CA ASP A 84 4.50 5.99 -4.65
C ASP A 84 4.64 6.16 -3.13
N GLU A 85 3.83 7.03 -2.52
CA GLU A 85 3.82 7.26 -1.07
C GLU A 85 3.08 6.11 -0.36
N LEU A 86 1.92 5.70 -0.88
CA LEU A 86 1.14 4.59 -0.32
C LEU A 86 1.91 3.26 -0.38
N ASP A 87 2.49 2.92 -1.53
CA ASP A 87 3.28 1.70 -1.71
C ASP A 87 4.51 1.70 -0.78
N LEU A 88 5.18 2.84 -0.62
CA LEU A 88 6.29 3.00 0.32
C LEU A 88 5.86 2.73 1.77
N VAL A 89 4.77 3.37 2.21
CA VAL A 89 4.24 3.19 3.58
C VAL A 89 3.88 1.73 3.83
N CYS A 90 3.20 1.08 2.89
CA CYS A 90 2.80 -0.32 3.04
C CYS A 90 4.00 -1.26 3.10
N ARG A 91 5.02 -1.07 2.25
CA ARG A 91 6.27 -1.85 2.31
C ARG A 91 7.00 -1.66 3.63
N ALA A 92 7.12 -0.41 4.10
CA ALA A 92 7.76 -0.11 5.37
C ALA A 92 7.00 -0.74 6.54
N ALA A 93 5.66 -0.67 6.51
CA ALA A 93 4.80 -1.29 7.51
C ALA A 93 4.98 -2.81 7.56
N ALA A 94 5.03 -3.48 6.41
CA ALA A 94 5.29 -4.91 6.34
C ALA A 94 6.68 -5.27 6.92
N LEU A 95 7.71 -4.46 6.64
CA LEU A 95 9.06 -4.67 7.16
C LEU A 95 9.18 -4.49 8.67
N VAL A 96 8.39 -3.60 9.26
CA VAL A 96 8.35 -3.39 10.72
C VAL A 96 7.46 -4.42 11.42
N ASP A 97 6.33 -4.76 10.80
CA ASP A 97 5.39 -5.76 11.28
C ASP A 97 5.10 -6.80 10.19
N PRO A 98 5.80 -7.95 10.21
CA PRO A 98 5.64 -8.99 9.19
C PRO A 98 4.22 -9.55 9.07
N SER A 99 3.36 -9.38 10.09
CA SER A 99 1.97 -9.83 10.03
C SER A 99 1.12 -9.03 9.03
N LEU A 100 1.54 -7.81 8.72
CA LEU A 100 0.86 -6.97 7.73
C LEU A 100 1.09 -7.49 6.31
N ARG A 101 2.29 -7.99 5.98
CA ARG A 101 2.67 -8.37 4.61
C ARG A 101 2.48 -7.23 3.60
N HIS A 102 3.00 -7.41 2.39
CA HIS A 102 2.75 -6.47 1.29
C HIS A 102 2.80 -7.23 -0.04
N PRO A 103 1.82 -7.05 -0.96
CA PRO A 103 0.50 -6.46 -0.74
C PRO A 103 -0.28 -7.16 0.39
N GLY A 104 -1.04 -6.41 1.18
CA GLY A 104 -1.71 -6.94 2.37
C GLY A 104 -2.77 -5.98 2.93
N PRO A 105 -3.16 -6.10 4.22
CA PRO A 105 -4.16 -5.24 4.85
C PRO A 105 -3.86 -3.75 4.76
N ALA A 106 -2.60 -3.34 4.90
CA ALA A 106 -2.23 -1.93 4.81
C ALA A 106 -2.66 -1.34 3.46
N LEU A 107 -2.36 -2.03 2.37
CA LEU A 107 -2.77 -1.59 1.03
C LEU A 107 -4.28 -1.73 0.81
N ALA A 108 -4.90 -2.81 1.30
CA ALA A 108 -6.33 -3.05 1.15
C ALA A 108 -7.19 -1.97 1.84
N LEU A 109 -6.74 -1.48 3.00
CA LEU A 109 -7.42 -0.46 3.78
C LEU A 109 -7.04 0.95 3.31
N LEU A 110 -5.74 1.29 3.33
CA LEU A 110 -5.29 2.64 2.98
C LEU A 110 -5.49 2.98 1.49
N GLY A 111 -5.73 1.98 0.63
CA GLY A 111 -6.10 2.17 -0.77
C GLY A 111 -7.33 3.06 -0.98
N ARG A 112 -8.23 3.15 0.02
CA ARG A 112 -9.35 4.10 0.05
C ARG A 112 -8.90 5.55 -0.16
N PHE A 113 -7.71 5.89 0.32
CA PHE A 113 -7.19 7.25 0.35
C PHE A 113 -6.24 7.57 -0.81
N LEU A 114 -6.22 6.72 -1.85
CA LEU A 114 -5.36 6.86 -3.02
C LEU A 114 -5.93 7.85 -4.03
N VAL A 115 -5.02 8.59 -4.70
CA VAL A 115 -5.31 9.33 -5.92
C VAL A 115 -4.45 8.77 -7.05
N ILE A 116 -5.11 8.23 -8.07
CA ILE A 116 -4.47 7.78 -9.31
C ILE A 116 -4.54 8.94 -10.31
N SER A 117 -3.37 9.38 -10.74
CA SER A 117 -3.15 10.50 -11.65
C SER A 117 -2.57 10.03 -12.99
N GLY A 118 -2.43 10.95 -13.94
CA GLY A 118 -1.99 10.63 -15.31
C GLY A 118 -0.60 9.99 -15.42
N TYR A 119 0.20 10.04 -14.34
CA TYR A 119 1.54 9.47 -14.28
C TYR A 119 1.59 8.05 -13.70
N ASP A 120 0.48 7.56 -13.16
CA ASP A 120 0.41 6.30 -12.45
C ASP A 120 0.11 5.12 -13.38
N ASP A 121 0.75 3.98 -13.12
CA ASP A 121 0.55 2.72 -13.84
C ASP A 121 -0.64 1.96 -13.23
N VAL A 122 -1.82 2.13 -13.82
CA VAL A 122 -3.06 1.57 -13.29
C VAL A 122 -3.10 0.04 -13.31
N ASP A 123 -2.39 -0.61 -14.22
CA ASP A 123 -2.33 -2.07 -14.23
C ASP A 123 -1.52 -2.58 -13.03
N VAL A 124 -0.42 -1.90 -12.69
CA VAL A 124 0.34 -2.19 -11.46
C VAL A 124 -0.51 -1.96 -10.22
N ILE A 125 -1.17 -0.81 -10.11
CA ILE A 125 -2.02 -0.47 -8.95
C ILE A 125 -3.15 -1.50 -8.80
N GLY A 126 -3.85 -1.80 -9.89
CA GLY A 126 -4.93 -2.80 -9.91
C GLY A 126 -4.44 -4.20 -9.55
N GLY A 127 -3.27 -4.61 -10.04
CA GLY A 127 -2.65 -5.90 -9.69
C GLY A 127 -2.25 -6.00 -8.22
N MET A 128 -1.74 -4.90 -7.64
CA MET A 128 -1.36 -4.83 -6.23
C MET A 128 -2.59 -4.84 -5.30
N LEU A 129 -3.64 -4.07 -5.63
CA LEU A 129 -4.91 -4.11 -4.91
C LEU A 129 -5.59 -5.48 -5.03
N HIS A 130 -5.50 -6.12 -6.20
CA HIS A 130 -5.99 -7.48 -6.39
C HIS A 130 -5.27 -8.48 -5.48
N ALA A 131 -3.94 -8.42 -5.43
CA ALA A 131 -3.13 -9.24 -4.55
C ALA A 131 -3.49 -9.01 -3.08
N ALA A 132 -3.66 -7.75 -2.66
CA ALA A 132 -4.06 -7.40 -1.30
C ALA A 132 -5.43 -7.98 -0.93
N PHE A 133 -6.46 -7.78 -1.76
CA PHE A 133 -7.81 -8.28 -1.47
C PHE A 133 -7.89 -9.81 -1.52
N THR A 134 -7.26 -10.45 -2.51
CA THR A 134 -7.30 -11.91 -2.63
C THR A 134 -6.47 -12.62 -1.56
N GLY A 135 -5.34 -12.04 -1.16
CA GLY A 135 -4.49 -12.57 -0.07
C GLY A 135 -5.13 -12.48 1.32
N LEU A 136 -6.23 -11.73 1.46
CA LEU A 136 -7.04 -11.66 2.68
C LEU A 136 -8.30 -12.53 2.62
N ARG A 137 -8.67 -13.04 1.44
CA ARG A 137 -9.91 -13.80 1.26
C ARG A 137 -9.78 -15.21 1.83
N PRO A 138 -10.61 -15.60 2.81
CA PRO A 138 -10.62 -16.99 3.27
C PRO A 138 -11.05 -17.94 2.16
N GLY A 139 -10.47 -19.14 2.16
CA GLY A 139 -10.85 -20.19 1.21
C GLY A 139 -12.34 -20.52 1.33
N GLY A 140 -13.07 -20.38 0.21
CA GLY A 140 -14.51 -20.67 0.17
C GLY A 140 -15.41 -19.59 0.77
N ALA A 141 -14.89 -18.40 1.08
CA ALA A 141 -15.70 -17.28 1.56
C ALA A 141 -16.83 -16.94 0.56
N ALA A 142 -18.07 -16.98 1.05
CA ALA A 142 -19.28 -16.57 0.35
C ALA A 142 -19.74 -15.20 0.87
N GLY A 143 -20.28 -14.36 -0.01
CA GLY A 143 -20.68 -12.99 0.32
C GLY A 143 -19.86 -11.94 -0.43
N PHE A 144 -20.01 -10.69 -0.01
CA PHE A 144 -19.30 -9.57 -0.61
C PHE A 144 -17.78 -9.70 -0.42
N TRP A 145 -17.03 -9.38 -1.47
CA TRP A 145 -15.59 -9.24 -1.38
C TRP A 145 -15.11 -8.17 -2.35
N PRO A 146 -14.19 -7.27 -1.96
CA PRO A 146 -13.82 -6.16 -2.80
C PRO A 146 -13.08 -6.62 -4.05
N GLU A 147 -13.56 -6.12 -5.18
CA GLU A 147 -12.90 -6.21 -6.47
C GLU A 147 -11.94 -5.03 -6.68
N ALA A 148 -10.68 -5.33 -7.00
CA ALA A 148 -9.63 -4.33 -7.20
C ALA A 148 -10.00 -3.23 -8.20
N ARG A 149 -10.71 -3.60 -9.29
CA ARG A 149 -11.14 -2.64 -10.31
C ARG A 149 -12.20 -1.68 -9.78
N LYS A 150 -13.36 -2.21 -9.33
CA LYS A 150 -14.51 -1.40 -8.92
C LYS A 150 -14.23 -0.63 -7.62
N HIS A 151 -13.72 -1.31 -6.60
CA HIS A 151 -13.63 -0.76 -5.25
C HIS A 151 -12.28 -0.11 -4.95
N GLY A 152 -11.25 -0.40 -5.76
CA GLY A 152 -9.93 0.19 -5.63
C GLY A 152 -9.66 1.24 -6.70
N VAL A 153 -9.46 0.79 -7.94
CA VAL A 153 -9.03 1.65 -9.05
C VAL A 153 -10.08 2.69 -9.42
N GLU A 154 -11.32 2.29 -9.72
CA GLU A 154 -12.34 3.20 -10.28
C GLU A 154 -12.75 4.31 -9.28
N ARG A 155 -12.71 4.04 -7.97
CA ARG A 155 -12.97 5.06 -6.92
C ARG A 155 -11.86 6.12 -6.82
N SER A 156 -10.65 5.78 -7.25
CA SER A 156 -9.45 6.61 -7.09
C SER A 156 -8.87 7.10 -8.43
N ASP A 157 -9.46 6.75 -9.58
CA ASP A 157 -8.96 7.09 -10.92
C ASP A 157 -9.40 8.49 -11.34
N PHE A 158 -8.48 9.45 -11.20
CA PHE A 158 -8.69 10.84 -11.58
C PHE A 158 -7.97 11.24 -12.89
N ARG A 159 -7.52 10.26 -13.67
CA ARG A 159 -6.76 10.50 -14.90
C ARG A 159 -7.55 11.25 -15.96
N ARG A 160 -8.89 11.14 -15.96
CA ARG A 160 -9.77 11.79 -16.93
C ARG A 160 -10.25 13.18 -16.45
N GLU A 161 -10.06 13.44 -15.17
CA GLU A 161 -10.55 14.61 -14.42
C GLU A 161 -9.48 15.71 -14.35
N GLY A 162 -8.31 15.48 -14.96
CA GLY A 162 -7.20 16.44 -14.99
C GLY A 162 -6.54 16.66 -13.63
N VAL A 163 -6.68 15.72 -12.70
CA VAL A 163 -6.03 15.80 -11.39
C VAL A 163 -4.55 15.45 -11.53
N VAL A 164 -3.71 16.33 -10.98
CA VAL A 164 -2.26 16.25 -11.09
C VAL A 164 -1.61 16.56 -9.75
N TRP A 165 -0.43 15.98 -9.56
CA TRP A 165 0.43 16.24 -8.41
C TRP A 165 1.46 17.32 -8.76
N HIS A 166 1.47 18.40 -7.99
CA HIS A 166 2.43 19.48 -8.10
C HIS A 166 3.43 19.40 -6.95
N ARG A 167 4.72 19.46 -7.28
CA ARG A 167 5.78 19.56 -6.28
C ARG A 167 6.12 21.02 -6.02
N ASP A 168 6.02 21.46 -4.77
CA ASP A 168 6.41 22.83 -4.37
C ASP A 168 7.91 22.95 -4.10
N VAL A 169 8.35 24.17 -3.78
CA VAL A 169 9.77 24.51 -3.53
C VAL A 169 10.37 23.77 -2.34
N ASP A 170 9.53 23.38 -1.38
CA ASP A 170 9.92 22.61 -0.20
C ASP A 170 9.83 21.10 -0.43
N GLY A 171 9.53 20.71 -1.67
CA GLY A 171 9.44 19.33 -2.11
C GLY A 171 8.12 18.64 -1.77
N ASN A 172 7.13 19.36 -1.22
CA ASN A 172 5.83 18.79 -0.87
C ASN A 172 5.01 18.53 -2.14
N HIS A 173 4.29 17.42 -2.16
CA HIS A 173 3.35 17.13 -3.24
C HIS A 173 1.95 17.58 -2.85
N ARG A 174 1.39 18.45 -3.67
CA ARG A 174 0.03 18.99 -3.56
C ARG A 174 -0.80 18.44 -4.70
N VAL A 175 -2.05 18.10 -4.43
CA VAL A 175 -2.98 17.64 -5.45
C VAL A 175 -3.85 18.80 -5.90
N GLY A 176 -4.09 18.91 -7.20
CA GLY A 176 -4.93 19.95 -7.78
C GLY A 176 -5.38 19.58 -9.18
N LYS A 177 -6.14 20.46 -9.82
CA LYS A 177 -6.46 20.32 -11.25
C LYS A 177 -5.45 21.05 -12.11
N ASP A 178 -5.15 20.48 -13.27
CA ASP A 178 -4.43 21.19 -14.32
C ASP A 178 -5.21 22.45 -14.73
N VAL A 179 -4.52 23.58 -14.75
CA VAL A 179 -5.05 24.92 -15.08
C VAL A 179 -5.71 24.97 -16.45
N THR A 180 -5.37 24.04 -17.34
CA THR A 180 -5.92 23.93 -18.69
C THR A 180 -7.27 23.21 -18.77
N ASN A 181 -7.69 22.53 -17.70
CA ASN A 181 -8.92 21.74 -17.65
C ASN A 181 -9.68 22.00 -16.32
N SER A 182 -9.95 23.28 -16.05
CA SER A 182 -10.44 23.78 -14.76
C SER A 182 -11.95 23.67 -14.55
N ASP A 183 -12.70 23.09 -15.48
CA ASP A 183 -14.14 22.91 -15.33
C ASP A 183 -14.45 21.83 -14.25
N GLY A 184 -15.37 22.15 -13.33
CA GLY A 184 -15.84 21.26 -12.24
C GLY A 184 -15.07 21.37 -10.92
N ALA A 185 -15.59 20.75 -9.85
CA ALA A 185 -14.96 20.77 -8.52
C ALA A 185 -13.57 20.10 -8.52
N GLY A 186 -12.64 20.65 -7.74
CA GLY A 186 -11.30 20.07 -7.54
C GLY A 186 -11.35 18.81 -6.65
N PRO A 187 -10.21 18.12 -6.46
CA PRO A 187 -10.16 16.97 -5.59
C PRO A 187 -10.46 17.38 -4.15
N HIS A 188 -11.32 16.61 -3.49
CA HIS A 188 -11.55 16.66 -2.05
C HIS A 188 -10.31 16.18 -1.27
N SER A 189 -9.39 17.10 -0.98
CA SER A 189 -8.10 16.79 -0.36
C SER A 189 -7.74 17.85 0.68
N THR A 190 -7.02 17.44 1.71
CA THR A 190 -6.37 18.33 2.68
C THR A 190 -5.03 18.88 2.18
N ARG A 191 -4.50 18.33 1.06
CA ARG A 191 -3.21 18.70 0.46
C ARG A 191 -3.30 19.87 -0.53
N VAL A 192 -4.45 20.55 -0.57
CA VAL A 192 -4.68 21.78 -1.34
C VAL A 192 -4.28 23.01 -0.51
N VAL A 193 -3.95 24.11 -1.18
CA VAL A 193 -3.83 25.42 -0.53
C VAL A 193 -5.17 26.12 -0.63
N VAL A 194 -5.71 26.59 0.49
CA VAL A 194 -6.87 27.47 0.52
C VAL A 194 -6.39 28.82 1.05
N ASP A 195 -6.57 29.89 0.27
CA ASP A 195 -6.23 31.27 0.65
C ASP A 195 -4.77 31.49 1.11
N GLY A 196 -3.83 30.71 0.57
CA GLY A 196 -2.40 30.82 0.88
C GLY A 196 -1.95 30.03 2.11
N GLU A 197 -2.88 29.37 2.80
CA GLU A 197 -2.60 28.53 3.96
C GLU A 197 -2.95 27.05 3.67
N SER A 198 -2.25 26.15 4.34
CA SER A 198 -2.47 24.71 4.24
C SER A 198 -2.39 24.14 5.64
N GLY A 199 -3.49 23.61 6.17
CA GLY A 199 -3.53 22.94 7.47
C GLY A 199 -2.80 21.60 7.51
N PHE A 200 -2.34 21.09 6.36
CA PHE A 200 -1.66 19.80 6.25
C PHE A 200 -0.31 19.77 7.01
N PRO A 201 -0.03 18.71 7.81
CA PRO A 201 1.18 18.59 8.63
C PRO A 201 2.40 18.16 7.79
N TRP A 202 2.86 19.03 6.89
CA TRP A 202 3.95 18.72 5.93
C TRP A 202 5.25 18.25 6.57
N THR A 203 5.61 18.80 7.75
CA THR A 203 6.82 18.40 8.46
C THR A 203 6.73 16.96 8.94
N ASP A 204 5.62 16.58 9.60
CA ASP A 204 5.42 15.23 10.10
C ASP A 204 5.26 14.22 8.95
N TRP A 205 4.54 14.61 7.89
CA TRP A 205 4.40 13.80 6.68
C TRP A 205 5.74 13.48 6.02
N ARG A 206 6.60 14.48 5.83
CA ARG A 206 7.94 14.25 5.25
C ARG A 206 8.81 13.40 6.16
N SER A 207 8.78 13.67 7.47
CA SER A 207 9.53 12.88 8.45
C SER A 207 9.11 11.41 8.42
N MET A 208 7.81 11.14 8.31
CA MET A 208 7.25 9.79 8.15
C MET A 208 7.73 9.11 6.85
N LEU A 209 7.66 9.79 5.70
CA LEU A 209 8.12 9.23 4.42
C LEU A 209 9.64 8.98 4.40
N ASP A 210 10.44 9.92 4.91
CA ASP A 210 11.89 9.76 5.04
C ASP A 210 12.24 8.55 5.91
N GLN A 211 11.48 8.34 6.99
CA GLN A 211 11.67 7.19 7.85
C GLN A 211 11.25 5.88 7.17
N ALA A 212 10.17 5.88 6.39
CA ALA A 212 9.78 4.71 5.60
C ALA A 212 10.88 4.30 4.61
N GLU A 213 11.50 5.26 3.90
CA GLU A 213 12.63 5.00 3.00
C GLU A 213 13.84 4.41 3.77
N ARG A 214 14.15 4.93 4.96
CA ARG A 214 15.22 4.36 5.81
C ARG A 214 14.91 2.93 6.25
N THR A 215 13.65 2.62 6.54
CA THR A 215 13.21 1.27 6.91
C THR A 215 13.43 0.29 5.75
N LEU A 216 13.09 0.67 4.52
CA LEU A 216 13.38 -0.14 3.34
C LEU A 216 14.90 -0.33 3.15
N ALA A 217 15.67 0.75 3.21
CA ALA A 217 17.13 0.68 3.04
C ALA A 217 17.79 -0.20 4.12
N ALA A 218 17.32 -0.15 5.37
CA ALA A 218 17.84 -0.96 6.47
C ALA A 218 17.45 -2.44 6.38
N ALA A 219 16.44 -2.79 5.57
CA ALA A 219 16.01 -4.17 5.37
C ALA A 219 16.96 -4.99 4.50
N VAL A 220 17.92 -4.35 3.84
CA VAL A 220 18.88 -4.97 2.93
C VAL A 220 20.30 -4.81 3.47
N ASP A 221 21.00 -5.92 3.68
CA ASP A 221 22.42 -5.89 4.02
C ASP A 221 23.28 -6.05 2.76
N PRO A 222 24.10 -5.05 2.38
CA PRO A 222 24.98 -5.15 1.22
C PRO A 222 25.93 -6.36 1.25
N ARG A 223 26.23 -6.91 2.43
CA ARG A 223 27.11 -8.09 2.58
C ARG A 223 26.50 -9.36 2.00
N TRP A 224 25.17 -9.46 1.90
CA TRP A 224 24.52 -10.64 1.30
C TRP A 224 24.94 -10.85 -0.16
N PHE A 225 25.20 -9.76 -0.89
CA PHE A 225 25.57 -9.80 -2.30
C PHE A 225 27.06 -10.07 -2.55
N ALA A 226 27.87 -10.22 -1.49
CA ALA A 226 29.24 -10.73 -1.64
C ALA A 226 29.27 -12.23 -1.97
N ASP A 227 28.17 -12.94 -1.69
CA ASP A 227 27.97 -14.33 -2.12
C ASP A 227 27.56 -14.37 -3.60
N ILE A 228 28.34 -15.08 -4.42
CA ILE A 228 28.10 -15.19 -5.86
C ILE A 228 26.82 -15.95 -6.20
N ALA A 229 26.35 -16.85 -5.34
CA ALA A 229 25.09 -17.56 -5.53
C ALA A 229 23.92 -16.59 -5.37
N VAL A 230 23.93 -15.74 -4.34
CA VAL A 230 22.91 -14.70 -4.12
C VAL A 230 22.85 -13.76 -5.32
N ALA A 231 23.99 -13.23 -5.75
CA ALA A 231 24.05 -12.31 -6.90
C ALA A 231 23.50 -12.95 -8.18
N ARG A 232 23.92 -14.17 -8.51
CA ARG A 232 23.45 -14.88 -9.72
C ARG A 232 21.96 -15.23 -9.70
N LEU A 233 21.46 -15.67 -8.55
CA LEU A 233 20.05 -16.03 -8.40
C LEU A 233 19.16 -14.79 -8.47
N LEU A 234 19.58 -13.68 -7.86
CA LEU A 234 18.90 -12.41 -7.99
C LEU A 234 18.88 -11.91 -9.44
N ASP A 235 20.03 -11.93 -10.12
CA ASP A 235 20.13 -11.52 -11.53
C ASP A 235 19.21 -12.37 -12.41
N ARG A 236 19.21 -13.70 -12.23
CA ARG A 236 18.30 -14.61 -12.94
C ARG A 236 16.83 -14.29 -12.65
N ALA A 237 16.46 -14.16 -11.38
CA ALA A 237 15.07 -13.88 -10.98
C ALA A 237 14.57 -12.56 -11.57
N VAL A 238 15.41 -11.53 -11.62
CA VAL A 238 15.06 -10.18 -12.11
C VAL A 238 15.10 -10.11 -13.64
N ALA A 239 16.21 -10.52 -14.27
CA ALA A 239 16.43 -10.36 -15.71
C ALA A 239 15.53 -11.29 -16.54
N ASP A 240 15.41 -12.55 -16.12
CA ASP A 240 14.59 -13.55 -16.82
C ASP A 240 13.13 -13.52 -16.37
N ARG A 241 12.81 -12.70 -15.36
CA ARG A 241 11.53 -12.68 -14.65
C ARG A 241 11.11 -14.09 -14.17
N ASP A 242 12.08 -14.87 -13.70
CA ASP A 242 11.92 -16.26 -13.30
C ASP A 242 11.64 -16.38 -11.79
N LEU A 243 10.36 -16.42 -11.41
CA LEU A 243 9.96 -16.62 -10.00
C LEU A 243 10.35 -18.00 -9.45
N THR A 244 10.66 -18.99 -10.28
CA THR A 244 11.09 -20.31 -9.80
C THR A 244 12.46 -20.27 -9.13
N ALA A 245 13.26 -19.23 -9.39
CA ALA A 245 14.54 -18.98 -8.72
C ALA A 245 14.38 -18.37 -7.32
N ALA A 246 13.20 -17.84 -6.96
CA ALA A 246 13.01 -17.12 -5.69
C ALA A 246 13.22 -18.01 -4.44
N PRO A 247 12.72 -19.25 -4.36
CA PRO A 247 12.98 -20.10 -3.19
C PRO A 247 14.46 -20.47 -3.02
N GLU A 248 15.19 -20.64 -4.14
CA GLU A 248 16.64 -20.88 -4.11
C GLU A 248 17.39 -19.63 -3.63
N LEU A 249 16.99 -18.44 -4.10
CA LEU A 249 17.52 -17.16 -3.62
C LEU A 249 17.28 -17.00 -2.12
N GLY A 250 16.08 -17.34 -1.63
CA GLY A 250 15.75 -17.31 -0.20
C GLY A 250 16.70 -18.16 0.64
N ARG A 251 17.01 -19.39 0.20
CA ARG A 251 17.99 -20.26 0.88
C ARG A 251 19.41 -19.69 0.85
N ALA A 252 19.84 -19.18 -0.30
CA ALA A 252 21.15 -18.54 -0.44
C ALA A 252 21.28 -17.30 0.47
N LEU A 253 20.21 -16.52 0.64
CA LEU A 253 20.17 -15.40 1.56
C LEU A 253 20.27 -15.84 3.02
N VAL A 254 19.61 -16.94 3.41
CA VAL A 254 19.76 -17.53 4.76
C VAL A 254 21.23 -17.91 5.01
N ASP A 255 21.87 -18.58 4.06
CA ASP A 255 23.29 -18.97 4.16
C ASP A 255 24.20 -17.73 4.25
N ALA A 256 23.83 -16.62 3.59
CA ALA A 256 24.50 -15.33 3.69
C ALA A 256 24.17 -14.53 4.97
N GLY A 257 23.35 -15.09 5.88
CA GLY A 257 23.00 -14.50 7.17
C GLY A 257 21.80 -13.54 7.15
N CYS A 258 20.95 -13.61 6.12
CA CYS A 258 19.68 -12.89 6.11
C CYS A 258 18.73 -13.50 7.14
N GLY A 259 18.25 -12.67 8.08
CA GLY A 259 17.24 -13.03 9.07
C GLY A 259 15.93 -12.25 8.94
N ASN A 260 15.75 -11.48 7.86
CA ASN A 260 14.56 -10.65 7.67
C ASN A 260 13.38 -11.55 7.23
N LEU A 261 12.40 -11.75 8.12
CA LEU A 261 11.27 -12.64 7.88
C LEU A 261 10.41 -12.26 6.69
N VAL A 262 10.32 -10.96 6.37
CA VAL A 262 9.52 -10.46 5.24
C VAL A 262 10.22 -10.77 3.93
N VAL A 263 11.53 -10.54 3.87
CA VAL A 263 12.36 -10.88 2.70
C VAL A 263 12.33 -12.39 2.46
N LEU A 264 12.57 -13.20 3.50
CA LEU A 264 12.59 -14.65 3.38
C LEU A 264 11.21 -15.21 3.05
N GLY A 265 10.15 -14.72 3.71
CA GLY A 265 8.77 -15.13 3.47
C GLY A 265 8.33 -14.83 2.05
N GLY A 266 8.55 -13.61 1.55
CA GLY A 266 8.17 -13.23 0.19
C GLY A 266 8.90 -14.01 -0.92
N LEU A 267 10.07 -14.59 -0.62
CA LEU A 267 10.81 -15.43 -1.57
C LEU A 267 10.45 -16.91 -1.51
N THR A 268 10.04 -17.41 -0.35
CA THR A 268 9.90 -18.86 -0.10
C THR A 268 8.46 -19.33 0.05
N GLU A 269 7.60 -18.52 0.67
CA GLU A 269 6.21 -18.83 0.97
C GLU A 269 5.29 -17.63 0.65
N PRO A 270 5.36 -17.04 -0.57
CA PRO A 270 4.52 -15.91 -0.92
C PRO A 270 3.05 -16.31 -1.01
N VAL A 271 2.15 -15.47 -0.51
CA VAL A 271 0.70 -15.68 -0.69
C VAL A 271 0.23 -15.25 -2.07
N HIS A 272 0.91 -14.29 -2.67
CA HIS A 272 0.69 -13.86 -4.04
C HIS A 272 2.05 -13.57 -4.72
N PRO A 273 2.22 -13.82 -6.03
CA PRO A 273 3.46 -13.52 -6.75
C PRO A 273 3.95 -12.07 -6.64
N ALA A 274 3.02 -11.13 -6.38
CA ALA A 274 3.34 -9.73 -6.10
C ALA A 274 4.25 -9.56 -4.86
N GLU A 275 4.11 -10.42 -3.84
CA GLU A 275 4.98 -10.43 -2.66
C GLU A 275 6.43 -10.72 -3.06
N THR A 276 6.64 -11.71 -3.92
CA THR A 276 7.98 -12.03 -4.44
C THR A 276 8.55 -10.90 -5.27
N TRP A 277 7.74 -10.29 -6.16
CA TRP A 277 8.23 -9.23 -7.05
C TRP A 277 8.71 -8.00 -6.30
N TRP A 278 7.98 -7.53 -5.30
CA TRP A 278 8.43 -6.34 -4.58
C TRP A 278 9.65 -6.64 -3.70
N VAL A 279 9.80 -7.88 -3.18
CA VAL A 279 11.01 -8.29 -2.48
C VAL A 279 12.20 -8.35 -3.44
N LEU A 280 12.01 -8.82 -4.67
CA LEU A 280 13.05 -8.75 -5.71
C LEU A 280 13.39 -7.30 -6.09
N GLU A 281 12.43 -6.37 -6.09
CA GLU A 281 12.72 -4.93 -6.22
C GLU A 281 13.55 -4.43 -5.06
N LEU A 282 13.18 -4.78 -3.82
CA LEU A 282 13.89 -4.37 -2.61
C LEU A 282 15.36 -4.84 -2.62
N LEU A 283 15.60 -6.07 -3.06
CA LEU A 283 16.93 -6.68 -3.10
C LEU A 283 17.79 -6.22 -4.29
N SER A 284 17.19 -5.58 -5.30
CA SER A 284 17.88 -5.17 -6.53
C SER A 284 18.05 -3.64 -6.60
N THR A 285 18.61 -3.18 -7.71
CA THR A 285 18.70 -1.74 -8.04
C THR A 285 17.51 -1.27 -8.88
N ALA A 286 16.50 -2.12 -9.07
CA ALA A 286 15.32 -1.77 -9.85
C ALA A 286 14.53 -0.64 -9.16
N PRO A 287 14.04 0.37 -9.91
CA PRO A 287 13.13 1.36 -9.35
C PRO A 287 11.88 0.69 -8.76
N ARG A 288 11.37 1.25 -7.64
CA ARG A 288 10.13 0.78 -7.01
C ARG A 288 8.99 0.74 -8.04
N GLY A 289 8.30 -0.38 -8.14
CA GLY A 289 7.21 -0.62 -9.09
C GLY A 289 7.65 -1.13 -10.48
N ALA A 290 8.95 -1.15 -10.80
CA ALA A 290 9.41 -1.57 -12.12
C ALA A 290 9.20 -3.07 -12.41
N LEU A 291 9.43 -3.94 -11.42
CA LEU A 291 9.25 -5.40 -11.59
C LEU A 291 7.79 -5.81 -11.44
N LEU A 292 6.98 -5.01 -10.76
CA LEU A 292 5.52 -5.20 -10.66
C LEU A 292 4.79 -5.00 -11.99
N ARG A 293 5.41 -4.34 -12.99
CA ARG A 293 4.84 -4.23 -14.34
C ARG A 293 4.66 -5.61 -14.97
N GLY A 294 3.50 -5.82 -15.57
CA GLY A 294 3.13 -7.12 -16.15
C GLY A 294 2.62 -8.15 -15.14
N LEU A 295 2.41 -7.78 -13.87
CA LEU A 295 1.42 -8.47 -13.05
C LEU A 295 0.08 -8.38 -13.80
N ALA A 296 -0.41 -9.50 -14.33
CA ALA A 296 -1.64 -9.53 -15.11
C ALA A 296 -2.78 -8.84 -14.32
N PRO A 297 -3.55 -7.94 -14.95
CA PRO A 297 -4.66 -7.28 -14.29
C PRO A 297 -5.75 -8.28 -13.89
N ALA A 298 -6.60 -7.86 -12.95
CA ALA A 298 -7.66 -8.62 -12.26
C ALA A 298 -8.63 -9.43 -13.15
N THR A 299 -8.55 -9.35 -14.47
CA THR A 299 -9.39 -10.11 -15.40
C THR A 299 -8.94 -11.55 -15.64
N ASP A 300 -7.71 -11.93 -15.27
CA ASP A 300 -7.16 -13.25 -15.66
C ASP A 300 -6.49 -14.04 -14.52
N ALA A 301 -7.12 -14.06 -13.35
CA ALA A 301 -6.69 -14.81 -12.16
C ALA A 301 -6.59 -16.35 -12.37
N ARG A 302 -6.97 -16.88 -13.54
CA ARG A 302 -6.90 -18.33 -13.85
C ARG A 302 -5.51 -18.79 -14.31
N SER A 303 -4.59 -17.88 -14.61
CA SER A 303 -3.29 -18.21 -15.21
C SER A 303 -2.14 -18.37 -14.21
N TRP A 304 -2.36 -18.11 -12.92
CA TRP A 304 -1.28 -17.97 -11.93
C TRP A 304 -0.90 -19.26 -11.20
N TRP A 305 -1.68 -20.33 -11.33
CA TRP A 305 -1.39 -21.61 -10.68
C TRP A 305 -0.90 -22.63 -11.70
N PRO A 306 0.22 -23.32 -11.46
CA PRO A 306 0.42 -24.61 -12.11
C PRO A 306 -0.72 -25.52 -11.67
N THR A 307 -1.58 -25.92 -12.61
CA THR A 307 -2.54 -27.00 -12.38
C THR A 307 -1.76 -28.23 -11.87
N PRO A 308 -2.21 -28.90 -10.80
CA PRO A 308 -1.58 -30.11 -10.31
C PRO A 308 -1.54 -31.23 -11.35
#